data_AF-A0A328SIX8-F1
#
_entry.id   AF-A0A328SIX8-F1
#
_cell.length_a   1.000
_cell.length_b   1.000
_cell.length_c   1.000
_cell.angle_alpha   90.00
_cell.angle_beta   90.00
_cell.angle_gamma   90.00
#
_symmetry.space_group_name_H-M   'P 1'
#
loop_
_entity.id
_entity.type
_entity.pdbx_description
1 polymer ?
#
loop_
_entity_poly.entity_id
_entity_poly.type
_entity_poly.pdbx_seq_one_letter_code
_entity_poly.pdbx_strand_id
1 'polypeptide(L)'
;MKASIRDVALALSILAFATIFLNATYNFSGMIFPGINYIYQGLGVNIAPNLVTNIVFDFRGFDTLGEAFILISAVVTTMLVFGRGKVNLGGDDDE
;
A
#
# COMPACT_ATOMS: atom_id res chain seq x y z
N MET A 1 32.69 24.49 8.02
CA MET A 1 32.09 23.16 7.85
C MET A 1 32.41 22.71 6.43
N LYS A 2 33.36 21.79 6.23
CA LYS A 2 33.69 21.28 4.88
C LYS A 2 32.70 20.18 4.56
N ALA A 3 31.89 20.35 3.52
CA ALA A 3 31.03 19.28 3.03
C ALA A 3 31.90 18.15 2.50
N SER A 4 31.62 16.92 2.93
CA SER A 4 32.27 15.73 2.38
C SER A 4 31.74 15.48 0.97
N ILE A 5 32.54 14.82 0.13
CA ILE A 5 32.14 14.46 -1.23
C ILE A 5 30.84 13.62 -1.24
N ARG A 6 30.64 12.83 -0.17
CA ARG A 6 29.41 12.07 0.08
C ARG A 6 28.21 12.98 0.28
N ASP A 7 28.36 14.06 1.05
CA ASP A 7 27.25 14.95 1.38
C ASP A 7 26.84 15.77 0.14
N VAL A 8 27.81 16.14 -0.70
CA VAL A 8 27.55 16.77 -1.99
C VAL A 8 26.85 15.80 -2.96
N ALA A 9 27.31 14.55 -3.03
CA ALA A 9 26.68 13.52 -3.87
C ALA A 9 25.24 13.22 -3.44
N LEU A 10 24.98 13.16 -2.14
CA LEU A 10 23.63 13.00 -1.58
C LEU A 10 22.73 14.21 -1.89
N ALA A 11 23.25 15.42 -1.75
CA ALA A 11 22.48 16.62 -2.09
C ALA A 11 22.08 16.65 -3.57
N LEU A 12 23.01 16.26 -4.47
CA LEU A 12 22.75 16.18 -5.90
C LEU A 12 21.76 15.08 -6.25
N SER A 13 21.84 13.90 -5.62
CA SER A 13 20.91 12.80 -5.89
C SER A 13 19.49 13.13 -5.43
N ILE A 14 19.35 13.77 -4.26
CA ILE A 14 18.06 14.24 -3.75
C ILE A 14 17.49 15.32 -4.66
N LEU A 15 18.30 16.28 -5.09
CA LEU A 15 17.87 17.34 -5.99
C LEU A 15 17.41 16.78 -7.35
N ALA A 16 18.15 15.82 -7.90
CA ALA A 16 17.79 15.16 -9.15
C ALA A 16 16.48 14.37 -9.00
N PHE A 17 16.33 13.58 -7.94
CA PHE A 17 15.10 12.84 -7.64
C PHE A 17 13.90 13.78 -7.49
N ALA A 18 14.05 14.84 -6.69
CA ALA A 18 12.99 15.83 -6.47
C ALA A 18 12.56 16.49 -7.79
N THR A 19 13.52 16.86 -8.64
CA THR A 19 13.24 17.49 -9.94
C THR A 19 12.46 16.55 -10.86
N ILE A 20 12.88 15.29 -10.94
CA ILE A 20 12.19 14.25 -11.74
C ILE A 20 10.79 13.99 -11.20
N PHE A 21 10.67 13.83 -9.88
CA PHE A 21 9.39 13.57 -9.21
C PHE A 21 8.39 14.71 -9.42
N LEU A 22 8.82 15.97 -9.25
CA LEU A 22 7.98 17.14 -9.48
C LEU A 22 7.59 17.26 -10.96
N ASN A 23 8.51 17.01 -11.89
CA ASN A 23 8.21 16.99 -13.31
C ASN A 23 7.18 15.91 -13.68
N ALA A 24 7.32 14.71 -13.12
CA ALA A 24 6.36 13.62 -13.33
C ALA A 24 4.98 13.97 -12.77
N THR A 25 4.92 14.60 -11.60
CA THR A 25 3.66 15.04 -10.99
C THR A 25 3.00 16.16 -11.80
N TYR A 26 3.78 17.13 -12.29
CA TYR A 26 3.26 18.21 -13.14
C TYR A 26 2.66 17.69 -14.45
N ASN A 27 3.30 16.70 -15.08
CA ASN A 27 2.85 16.10 -16.32
C ASN A 27 1.85 14.95 -16.12
N PHE A 28 1.40 14.71 -14.89
CA PHE A 28 0.62 13.51 -14.55
C PHE A 28 -0.68 13.42 -15.34
N SER A 29 -1.39 14.53 -15.52
CA SER A 29 -2.71 14.54 -16.18
C SER A 29 -2.68 13.99 -17.62
N GLY A 30 -1.60 14.19 -18.37
CA GLY A 30 -1.46 13.70 -19.73
C GLY A 30 -1.02 12.24 -19.82
N MET A 31 -0.64 11.64 -18.69
CA MET A 31 -0.11 10.27 -18.59
C MET A 31 -1.17 9.28 -18.07
N ILE A 32 -2.35 9.75 -17.68
CA ILE A 32 -3.42 8.90 -17.15
C ILE A 32 -4.09 8.12 -18.29
N PHE A 33 -3.80 6.82 -18.36
CA PHE A 33 -4.62 5.87 -19.10
C PHE A 33 -5.65 5.27 -18.15
N PRO A 34 -6.96 5.46 -18.39
CA PRO A 34 -7.97 4.92 -17.49
C PRO A 34 -7.96 3.39 -17.54
N GLY A 35 -7.63 2.76 -16.41
CA GLY A 35 -7.61 1.31 -16.24
C GLY A 35 -8.99 0.69 -15.99
N ILE A 36 -10.07 1.46 -16.15
CA ILE A 36 -11.46 1.04 -15.90
C ILE A 36 -12.31 1.41 -17.10
N ASN A 37 -13.21 0.51 -17.49
CA ASN A 37 -14.12 0.73 -18.62
C ASN A 37 -15.06 1.93 -18.34
N TYR A 38 -15.18 2.84 -19.31
CA TYR A 38 -16.07 4.01 -19.23
C TYR A 38 -17.55 3.67 -19.01
N ILE A 39 -18.01 2.54 -19.56
CA ILE A 39 -19.38 2.05 -19.35
C ILE A 39 -19.60 1.69 -17.87
N TYR A 40 -18.61 1.03 -17.26
CA TYR A 40 -18.68 0.67 -15.85
C TYR A 40 -18.66 1.90 -14.94
N GLN A 41 -17.87 2.92 -15.28
CA GLN A 41 -17.87 4.20 -14.53
C GLN A 41 -19.21 4.95 -14.65
N GLY A 42 -19.82 4.95 -15.83
CA GLY A 42 -21.11 5.60 -16.07
C GLY A 42 -22.29 4.88 -15.42
N LEU A 43 -22.27 3.54 -15.38
CA LEU A 43 -23.37 2.74 -14.83
C LEU A 43 -23.18 2.35 -13.36
N GLY A 44 -21.95 2.39 -12.83
CA GLY A 44 -21.63 1.86 -11.51
C GLY A 44 -22.46 2.47 -10.38
N VAL A 45 -22.77 3.77 -10.46
CA VAL A 45 -23.61 4.47 -9.47
C VAL A 45 -25.08 4.03 -9.48
N ASN A 46 -25.55 3.39 -10.56
CA ASN A 46 -26.89 2.81 -10.64
C ASN A 46 -26.97 1.40 -10.00
N ILE A 47 -25.83 0.72 -9.86
CA ILE A 47 -25.73 -0.58 -9.16
C ILE A 47 -25.64 -0.34 -7.66
N ALA A 48 -24.72 0.53 -7.24
CA ALA A 48 -24.51 0.92 -5.86
C ALA A 48 -24.15 2.41 -5.77
N PRO A 49 -24.62 3.14 -4.75
CA PRO A 49 -24.43 4.58 -4.67
C PRO A 49 -22.97 5.03 -4.54
N ASN A 50 -22.05 4.14 -4.13
CA ASN A 50 -20.63 4.44 -3.98
C ASN A 50 -19.81 3.79 -5.11
N LEU A 51 -19.34 4.62 -6.05
CA LEU A 51 -18.53 4.18 -7.18
C LEU A 51 -17.19 3.56 -6.75
N VAL A 52 -16.54 4.09 -5.72
CA VAL A 52 -15.25 3.57 -5.24
C VAL A 52 -15.43 2.16 -4.69
N THR A 53 -16.46 1.95 -3.86
CA THR A 53 -16.79 0.61 -3.34
C THR A 53 -17.10 -0.37 -4.47
N ASN A 54 -17.84 0.05 -5.49
CA ASN A 54 -18.13 -0.78 -6.66
C ASN A 54 -16.83 -1.17 -7.39
N ILE A 55 -15.93 -0.21 -7.61
CA ILE A 55 -14.65 -0.49 -8.27
C ILE A 55 -13.78 -1.44 -7.45
N VAL A 56 -13.62 -1.24 -6.14
CA VAL A 56 -12.68 -2.06 -5.34
C VAL A 56 -13.23 -3.45 -5.03
N PHE A 57 -14.55 -3.59 -4.82
CA PHE A 57 -15.16 -4.89 -4.48
C PHE A 57 -15.67 -5.70 -5.67
N ASP A 58 -15.98 -5.08 -6.81
CA ASP A 58 -16.45 -5.78 -8.01
C ASP A 58 -15.39 -5.74 -9.13
N PHE A 59 -15.09 -4.57 -9.71
CA PHE A 59 -14.14 -4.50 -10.84
C PHE A 59 -12.70 -4.92 -10.50
N ARG A 60 -12.19 -4.54 -9.32
CA ARG A 60 -10.84 -4.86 -8.79
C ARG A 60 -10.90 -5.75 -7.56
N GLY A 61 -11.92 -6.60 -7.46
CA GLY A 61 -12.15 -7.46 -6.28
C GLY A 61 -10.95 -8.34 -5.90
N PHE A 62 -10.12 -8.75 -6.87
CA PHE A 62 -8.89 -9.52 -6.59
C PHE A 62 -7.83 -8.74 -5.81
N ASP A 63 -7.74 -7.42 -6.00
CA ASP A 63 -6.78 -6.59 -5.26
C ASP A 63 -7.21 -6.49 -3.79
N THR A 64 -8.50 -6.25 -3.53
CA THR A 64 -9.07 -6.21 -2.16
C THR A 64 -9.06 -7.60 -1.49
N LEU A 65 -9.28 -8.68 -2.24
CA LEU A 65 -9.09 -10.04 -1.74
C LEU A 65 -7.63 -10.28 -1.34
N GLY A 66 -6.67 -9.80 -2.14
CA GLY A 66 -5.25 -9.83 -1.81
C GLY A 66 -4.92 -9.06 -0.54
N GLU A 67 -5.47 -7.86 -0.36
CA GLU A 67 -5.32 -7.06 0.86
C GLU A 67 -5.81 -7.84 2.10
N ALA A 68 -6.97 -8.49 2.01
CA ALA A 68 -7.50 -9.32 3.09
C ALA A 68 -6.57 -10.50 3.43
N PHE A 69 -6.01 -11.17 2.42
CA PHE A 69 -5.02 -12.23 2.64
C PHE A 69 -3.74 -11.72 3.30
N ILE A 70 -3.25 -10.55 2.90
CA ILE A 70 -2.08 -9.92 3.53
C ILE A 70 -2.36 -9.65 5.01
N LEU A 71 -3.53 -9.09 5.35
CA LEU A 71 -3.92 -8.84 6.74
C LEU A 71 -3.99 -10.13 7.57
N ILE A 72 -4.63 -11.18 7.03
CA ILE A 72 -4.69 -12.48 7.69
C ILE A 72 -3.27 -13.04 7.92
N SER A 73 -2.43 -13.00 6.89
CA SER A 73 -1.05 -13.49 6.99
C SER A 73 -0.24 -12.73 8.04
N ALA A 74 -0.38 -11.40 8.11
CA ALA A 74 0.31 -10.57 9.08
C ALA A 74 -0.11 -10.91 10.52
N VAL A 75 -1.41 -11.12 10.76
CA VAL A 75 -1.92 -11.52 12.08
C VAL A 75 -1.42 -12.91 12.47
N VAL A 76 -1.51 -13.89 11.56
CA VAL A 76 -1.05 -15.26 11.81
C VAL A 76 0.46 -15.28 12.09
N THR A 77 1.28 -14.61 11.28
CA THR A 77 2.72 -14.52 11.49
C THR A 77 3.06 -13.85 12.81
N THR A 78 2.39 -12.75 13.16
CA THR A 78 2.60 -12.07 14.45
C THR A 78 2.24 -13.00 15.63
N MET A 79 1.14 -13.74 15.52
CA MET A 79 0.74 -14.72 16.54
C MET A 79 1.71 -15.90 16.65
N LEU A 80 2.29 -16.38 15.54
CA LEU A 80 3.29 -17.45 15.59
C LEU A 80 4.60 -16.98 16.22
N VAL A 81 5.05 -15.76 15.91
CA VAL A 81 6.31 -15.20 16.44
C VAL A 81 6.18 -14.79 17.91
N PHE A 82 5.08 -14.15 18.29
CA PHE A 82 4.93 -13.55 19.63
C PHE A 82 3.87 -14.23 20.51
N GLY A 83 2.97 -15.03 19.94
CA GLY A 83 1.80 -15.58 20.64
C GLY A 83 2.09 -16.70 21.64
N ARG A 84 3.32 -17.24 21.69
CA ARG A 84 3.75 -18.14 22.77
C ARG A 84 4.56 -17.44 23.89
N GLY A 85 4.80 -16.13 23.79
CA GLY A 85 5.88 -15.47 24.55
C GLY A 85 5.52 -14.68 25.81
N LYS A 86 4.25 -14.59 26.23
CA LYS A 86 3.88 -13.85 27.47
C LYS A 86 2.64 -14.34 28.21
N VAL A 87 1.88 -15.29 27.68
CA VAL A 87 0.77 -15.88 28.42
C VAL A 87 1.31 -17.09 29.15
N ASN A 88 1.59 -16.94 30.45
CA ASN A 88 1.82 -18.09 31.31
C ASN A 88 0.49 -18.85 31.35
N LEU A 89 0.39 -19.92 30.58
CA LEU A 89 -0.83 -20.75 30.48
C LEU A 89 -1.05 -21.63 31.72
N GLY A 90 -0.27 -21.40 32.80
CA GLY A 90 -0.49 -22.06 34.09
C GLY A 90 -0.28 -23.57 34.00
N GLY A 91 0.79 -24.00 33.33
CA GLY A 91 1.35 -25.32 33.61
C GLY A 91 2.23 -25.14 34.83
N ASP A 92 1.83 -25.72 35.97
CA ASP A 92 2.66 -25.74 37.16
C ASP A 92 3.99 -26.40 36.80
N ASP A 93 5.09 -25.66 36.96
CA ASP A 93 6.47 -26.14 36.78
C ASP A 93 6.91 -26.98 38.01
N ASP A 94 5.99 -27.77 38.57
CA ASP A 94 6.22 -28.65 39.71
C ASP A 94 6.37 -30.10 39.22
N GLU A 95 7.49 -30.40 38.56
CA GLU A 95 8.13 -31.74 38.51
C GLU A 95 9.63 -31.64 38.11
#